data_AF-A0A1V9Z625-F1
#
_entry.id   AF-A0A1V9Z625-F1
#
_cell.length_a   1.000
_cell.length_b   1.000
_cell.length_c   1.000
_cell.angle_alpha   90.00
_cell.angle_beta   90.00
_cell.angle_gamma   90.00
#
_symmetry.space_group_name_H-M   'P 1'
#
loop_
_entity.id
_entity.type
_entity.pdbx_description
1 polymer ?
#
loop_
_entity_poly.entity_id
_entity_poly.type
_entity_poly.pdbx_seq_one_letter_code
_entity_poly.pdbx_strand_id
1 'polypeptide(L)'
;MPRKGPPKSTRREERAKEKEAAAKERLRGEAKAARASSALRQFRCCPEMPETKGDQRDLRRGLASEGLQLERYGESPMQLKKRGEVMEKSAGGRLVPRGFEDDDWYDDE
;
A
#
# COMPACT_ATOMS: atom_id res chain seq x y z
N MET A 1 19.46 -39.25 -18.10
CA MET A 1 18.79 -39.35 -16.78
C MET A 1 17.74 -38.25 -16.68
N PRO A 2 16.44 -38.55 -16.45
CA PRO A 2 15.45 -37.50 -16.26
C PRO A 2 15.70 -36.81 -14.91
N ARG A 3 15.78 -35.48 -14.91
CA ARG A 3 15.96 -34.67 -13.70
C ARG A 3 14.73 -34.87 -12.81
N LYS A 4 14.93 -35.42 -11.60
CA LYS A 4 13.90 -35.48 -10.55
C LYS A 4 13.66 -34.07 -10.01
N GLY A 5 12.84 -33.30 -10.72
CA GLY A 5 12.21 -32.11 -10.15
C GLY A 5 11.13 -32.52 -9.14
N PRO A 6 10.72 -31.61 -8.23
CA PRO A 6 9.59 -31.87 -7.35
C PRO A 6 8.34 -32.23 -8.18
N PRO A 7 7.48 -33.12 -7.67
CA PRO A 7 6.26 -33.51 -8.37
C PRO A 7 5.43 -32.28 -8.72
N LYS A 8 4.82 -32.28 -9.91
CA LYS A 8 3.89 -31.21 -10.33
C LYS A 8 2.77 -31.12 -9.28
N SER A 9 2.49 -29.91 -8.81
CA SER A 9 1.38 -29.68 -7.88
C SER A 9 0.07 -30.14 -8.49
N THR A 10 -0.78 -30.76 -7.68
CA THR A 10 -2.13 -31.09 -8.11
C THR A 10 -3.03 -29.86 -8.02
N ARG A 11 -4.08 -29.79 -8.86
CA ARG A 11 -5.13 -28.74 -8.74
C ARG A 11 -5.73 -28.64 -7.33
N ARG A 12 -5.75 -29.74 -6.57
CA ARG A 12 -6.23 -29.78 -5.19
C ARG A 12 -5.24 -29.09 -4.23
N GLU A 13 -3.95 -29.31 -4.40
CA GLU A 13 -2.90 -28.63 -3.63
C GLU A 13 -2.85 -27.13 -3.92
N GLU A 14 -3.07 -26.73 -5.17
CA GLU A 14 -3.13 -25.31 -5.56
C GLU A 14 -4.30 -24.60 -4.85
N ARG A 15 -5.50 -25.17 -4.89
CA ARG A 15 -6.66 -24.64 -4.14
C ARG A 15 -6.44 -24.60 -2.63
N ALA A 16 -5.73 -25.58 -2.06
CA ALA A 16 -5.41 -25.57 -0.63
C ALA A 16 -4.43 -24.45 -0.27
N LYS A 17 -3.39 -24.25 -1.10
CA LYS A 17 -2.42 -23.15 -0.95
C LYS A 17 -3.07 -21.78 -1.08
N GLU A 18 -4.00 -21.61 -2.02
CA GLU A 18 -4.76 -20.36 -2.18
C GLU A 18 -5.59 -20.04 -0.93
N LYS A 19 -6.30 -21.03 -0.37
CA LYS A 19 -7.07 -20.86 0.87
C LYS A 19 -6.16 -20.49 2.05
N GLU A 20 -5.02 -21.15 2.18
CA GLU A 20 -4.04 -20.86 3.22
C GLU A 20 -3.43 -19.46 3.06
N ALA A 21 -3.13 -19.05 1.82
CA ALA A 21 -2.63 -17.71 1.51
C ALA A 21 -3.66 -16.64 1.87
N ALA A 22 -4.93 -16.83 1.50
CA ALA A 22 -6.01 -15.92 1.84
C ALA A 22 -6.23 -15.81 3.36
N ALA A 23 -6.16 -16.93 4.09
CA ALA A 23 -6.25 -16.91 5.56
C ALA A 23 -5.07 -16.16 6.19
N LYS A 24 -3.85 -16.40 5.72
CA LYS A 24 -2.64 -15.67 6.15
C LYS A 24 -2.74 -14.17 5.85
N GLU A 25 -3.32 -13.81 4.71
CA GLU A 25 -3.52 -12.42 4.35
C GLU A 25 -4.49 -11.71 5.29
N ARG A 26 -5.61 -12.36 5.64
CA ARG A 26 -6.56 -11.84 6.64
C ARG A 26 -5.89 -11.57 8.00
N LEU A 27 -5.18 -12.56 8.53
CA LEU A 27 -4.45 -12.42 9.80
C LEU A 27 -3.40 -11.30 9.75
N ARG A 28 -2.69 -11.16 8.61
CA ARG A 28 -1.75 -10.05 8.41
C ARG A 28 -2.47 -8.70 8.36
N GLY A 29 -3.67 -8.63 7.78
CA GLY A 29 -4.51 -7.44 7.77
C GLY A 29 -4.92 -7.02 9.19
N GLU A 30 -5.46 -7.96 9.96
CA GLU A 30 -5.86 -7.75 11.35
C GLU A 30 -4.68 -7.30 12.23
N ALA A 31 -3.53 -7.96 12.11
CA ALA A 31 -2.33 -7.59 12.86
C ALA A 31 -1.80 -6.18 12.49
N LYS A 32 -1.96 -5.74 11.24
CA LYS A 32 -1.62 -4.37 10.83
C LYS A 32 -2.62 -3.37 11.40
N ALA A 33 -3.91 -3.69 11.40
CA ALA A 33 -4.95 -2.83 11.96
C ALA A 33 -4.77 -2.63 13.47
N ALA A 34 -4.45 -3.71 14.20
CA ALA A 34 -4.17 -3.65 15.64
C ALA A 34 -2.94 -2.78 15.97
N ARG A 35 -1.87 -2.87 15.15
CA ARG A 35 -0.70 -1.99 15.32
C ARG A 35 -1.03 -0.53 15.00
N ALA A 36 -1.78 -0.29 13.93
CA ALA A 36 -2.20 1.05 13.55
C ALA A 36 -3.06 1.73 14.63
N SER A 37 -4.01 1.01 15.23
CA SER A 37 -4.83 1.54 16.32
C SER A 37 -4.03 1.82 17.58
N SER A 38 -3.06 0.95 17.92
CA SER A 38 -2.15 1.17 19.04
C SER A 38 -1.28 2.40 18.82
N ALA A 39 -0.67 2.55 17.63
CA ALA A 39 0.16 3.70 17.28
C ALA A 39 -0.65 5.01 17.32
N LEU A 40 -1.88 5.00 16.82
CA LEU A 40 -2.78 6.15 16.88
C LEU A 40 -3.14 6.53 18.33
N ARG A 41 -3.43 5.55 19.17
CA ARG A 41 -3.71 5.77 20.59
C ARG A 41 -2.50 6.38 21.30
N GLN A 42 -1.30 5.86 21.04
CA GLN A 42 -0.06 6.41 21.60
C GLN A 42 0.16 7.86 21.16
N PHE A 43 -0.01 8.15 19.86
CA PHE A 43 0.13 9.50 19.32
C PHE A 43 -0.89 10.49 19.89
N ARG A 44 -2.12 10.03 20.19
CA ARG A 44 -3.13 10.86 20.86
C ARG A 44 -2.78 11.19 22.31
N CYS A 45 -2.16 10.25 23.03
CA CYS A 45 -1.72 10.48 24.40
C CYS A 45 -0.46 11.37 24.46
N CYS A 46 0.50 11.08 23.58
CA CYS A 46 1.76 11.80 23.45
C CYS A 46 1.97 12.16 21.97
N PRO A 47 1.74 13.42 21.56
CA PRO A 47 1.81 13.85 20.17
C PRO A 47 3.25 14.02 19.66
N GLU A 48 4.12 13.07 20.01
CA GLU A 48 5.47 12.97 19.51
C GLU A 48 5.50 12.03 18.31
N MET A 49 6.29 12.42 17.30
CA MET A 49 6.44 11.60 16.11
C MET A 49 7.25 10.33 16.43
N PRO A 50 6.76 9.13 16.04
CA PRO A 50 7.52 7.91 16.26
C PRO A 50 8.88 7.95 15.55
N GLU A 51 9.92 7.44 16.21
CA GLU A 51 11.29 7.45 15.67
C GLU A 51 11.44 6.52 14.47
N THR A 52 10.78 5.35 14.52
CA THR A 52 10.96 4.33 13.49
C THR A 52 10.04 4.58 12.29
N LYS A 53 10.57 4.32 11.08
CA LYS A 53 9.77 4.35 9.84
C LYS A 53 8.63 3.32 9.83
N GLY A 54 8.72 2.28 10.66
CA GLY A 54 7.66 1.27 10.81
C GLY A 54 6.46 1.88 11.53
N ASP A 55 6.70 2.46 12.69
CA ASP A 55 5.67 3.05 13.54
C ASP A 55 5.05 4.28 12.89
N GLN A 56 5.84 5.09 12.17
CA GLN A 56 5.31 6.18 11.35
C GLN A 56 4.37 5.72 10.23
N ARG A 57 4.56 4.50 9.71
CA ARG A 57 3.64 3.90 8.72
C ARG A 57 2.36 3.40 9.39
N ASP A 58 2.49 2.78 10.55
CA ASP A 58 1.33 2.30 11.31
C ASP A 58 0.49 3.47 11.85
N LEU A 59 1.13 4.57 12.30
CA LEU A 59 0.46 5.83 12.65
C LEU A 59 -0.28 6.44 11.46
N ARG A 60 0.36 6.53 10.28
CA ARG A 60 -0.31 7.01 9.06
C ARG A 60 -1.52 6.17 8.68
N ARG A 61 -1.45 4.84 8.84
CA ARG A 61 -2.61 3.96 8.63
C ARG A 61 -3.72 4.22 9.64
N GLY A 62 -3.36 4.41 10.91
CA GLY A 62 -4.31 4.74 11.97
C GLY A 62 -5.04 6.05 11.68
N LEU A 63 -4.30 7.11 11.37
CA LEU A 63 -4.87 8.41 11.00
C LEU A 63 -5.77 8.31 9.76
N ALA A 64 -5.33 7.60 8.72
CA ALA A 64 -6.12 7.42 7.51
C ALA A 64 -7.45 6.67 7.77
N SER A 65 -7.49 5.75 8.74
CA SER A 65 -8.72 5.05 9.11
C SER A 65 -9.78 5.96 9.77
N GLU A 66 -9.36 7.12 10.28
CA GLU A 66 -10.24 8.16 10.82
C GLU A 66 -10.47 9.32 9.84
N GLY A 67 -9.99 9.18 8.60
CA GLY A 67 -10.06 10.25 7.60
C GLY A 67 -9.06 11.39 7.81
N LEU A 68 -8.11 11.23 8.73
CA LEU A 68 -7.06 12.20 9.02
C LEU A 68 -5.80 11.87 8.21
N GLN A 69 -5.05 12.89 7.82
CA GLN A 69 -3.74 12.72 7.19
C GLN A 69 -2.64 13.28 8.08
N LEU A 70 -1.52 12.55 8.16
CA LEU A 70 -0.33 13.10 8.79
C LEU A 70 0.27 14.16 7.86
N GLU A 71 0.09 15.43 8.21
CA GLU A 71 0.69 16.55 7.51
C GLU A 71 2.21 16.51 7.70
N ARG A 72 2.95 16.70 6.60
CA ARG A 72 4.39 16.99 6.70
C ARG A 72 4.53 18.50 6.58
N TYR A 73 5.12 19.12 7.60
CA TYR A 73 5.47 20.53 7.54
C TYR A 73 6.32 20.80 6.28
N GLY A 74 5.88 21.76 5.46
CA GLY A 74 6.58 22.18 4.24
C GLY A 74 6.19 21.45 2.95
N GLU A 75 5.17 20.57 2.94
CA GLU A 75 4.63 20.07 1.68
C GLU A 75 3.86 21.16 0.92
N SER A 76 4.20 21.37 -0.35
CA SER A 76 3.48 22.28 -1.23
C SER A 76 2.06 21.76 -1.54
N PRO A 77 1.09 22.63 -1.87
CA PRO A 77 -0.26 22.21 -2.27
C PRO A 77 -0.27 21.21 -3.43
N MET A 78 0.69 21.29 -4.35
CA MET A 78 0.88 20.32 -5.44
C MET A 78 1.28 18.93 -4.91
N GLN A 79 2.16 18.86 -3.91
CA GLN A 79 2.55 17.59 -3.28
C GLN A 79 1.40 16.95 -2.51
N LEU A 80 0.55 17.76 -1.87
CA LEU A 80 -0.67 17.30 -1.22
C LEU A 80 -1.67 16.75 -2.23
N LYS A 81 -1.88 17.40 -3.39
CA LYS A 81 -2.75 16.89 -4.46
C LYS A 81 -2.28 15.56 -5.03
N LYS A 82 -0.97 15.36 -5.17
CA LYS A 82 -0.38 14.10 -5.62
C LYS A 82 -0.45 12.97 -4.58
N ARG A 83 -0.80 13.26 -3.31
CA ARG A 83 -0.98 12.20 -2.29
C ARG A 83 -2.25 11.42 -2.62
N GLY A 84 -2.06 10.17 -3.05
CA GLY A 84 -3.16 9.26 -3.35
C GLY A 84 -3.44 9.10 -4.83
N GLU A 85 -2.75 9.85 -5.71
CA GLU A 85 -2.70 9.53 -7.13
C GLU A 85 -2.01 8.17 -7.30
N VAL A 86 -2.77 7.19 -7.78
CA VAL A 86 -2.23 5.90 -8.17
C VAL A 86 -1.49 6.11 -9.48
N MET A 87 -0.17 5.94 -9.46
CA MET A 87 0.65 6.01 -10.67
C MET A 87 0.67 4.63 -11.33
N GLU A 88 0.33 4.56 -12.60
CA GLU A 88 0.41 3.38 -13.45
C GLU A 88 1.56 3.51 -14.45
N LYS A 89 2.05 2.38 -14.95
CA LYS A 89 3.05 2.40 -16.04
C LYS A 89 2.31 2.73 -17.33
N SER A 90 2.66 3.87 -17.94
CA SER A 90 2.31 4.18 -19.33
C SER A 90 2.87 3.13 -20.28
N ALA A 91 2.32 3.08 -21.49
CA ALA A 91 2.85 2.26 -22.58
C ALA A 91 4.34 2.59 -22.88
N GLY A 92 4.74 3.85 -22.68
CA GLY A 92 6.12 4.32 -22.79
C GLY A 92 7.03 4.00 -21.59
N GLY A 93 6.55 3.23 -20.61
CA GLY A 93 7.34 2.78 -19.45
C GLY A 93 7.55 3.83 -18.35
N ARG A 94 7.07 5.06 -18.53
CA ARG A 94 7.08 6.11 -17.49
C ARG A 94 5.89 5.94 -16.56
N LEU A 95 6.04 6.31 -15.29
CA LEU A 95 4.92 6.34 -14.34
C LEU A 95 4.06 7.58 -14.61
N VAL A 96 2.78 7.37 -14.90
CA VAL A 96 1.76 8.41 -15.14
C VAL A 96 0.56 8.18 -14.20
N PRO A 97 -0.24 9.21 -13.87
CA PRO A 97 -1.46 9.01 -13.10
C PRO A 97 -2.39 7.99 -13.77
N ARG A 98 -3.11 7.20 -12.97
CA ARG A 98 -4.08 6.21 -13.45
C ARG A 98 -5.20 6.89 -14.24
N GLY A 99 -5.45 6.42 -15.47
CA GLY A 99 -6.42 7.02 -16.38
C GLY A 99 -5.87 8.22 -17.18
N PHE A 100 -4.57 8.47 -17.12
CA PHE A 100 -3.89 9.41 -18.01
C PHE A 100 -3.85 8.82 -19.42
N GLU A 101 -4.61 9.39 -20.35
CA GLU A 101 -4.57 9.06 -21.77
C GLU A 101 -3.51 9.97 -22.43
N ASP A 102 -2.57 9.39 -23.19
CA ASP A 102 -1.48 10.14 -23.84
C ASP A 102 -1.99 11.18 -24.88
N ASP A 103 -3.30 11.19 -25.19
CA ASP A 103 -3.96 12.20 -26.04
C ASP A 103 -4.08 13.58 -25.36
N ASP A 104 -3.97 13.67 -24.02
CA ASP A 104 -4.07 14.95 -23.29
C ASP A 104 -2.88 15.91 -23.57
N TRP A 105 -1.83 15.45 -24.26
CA TRP A 105 -0.64 16.24 -24.61
C TRP A 105 -0.63 16.70 -26.07
N TYR A 106 -1.50 16.14 -26.92
CA TYR A 106 -1.70 16.52 -28.31
C TYR A 106 -3.10 17.13 -28.47
N ASP A 107 -3.39 18.18 -27.70
CA ASP A 107 -4.39 19.16 -28.14
C ASP A 107 -3.63 20.36 -28.72
N ASP A 108 -4.04 20.71 -29.92
CA ASP A 108 -3.36 21.44 -30.97
C ASP A 108 -3.47 22.96 -30.73
N GLU A 109 -2.34 23.65 -30.46
CA GLU A 109 -2.01 25.00 -30.99
C GLU A 109 -0.53 25.40 -30.75
#